data_AF-A0A7C6XTR6-F1
#
_entry.id   AF-A0A7C6XTR6-F1
#
_cell.length_a   1.000
_cell.length_b   1.000
_cell.length_c   1.000
_cell.angle_alpha   90.00
_cell.angle_beta   90.00
_cell.angle_gamma   90.00
#
_symmetry.space_group_name_H-M   'P 1'
#
loop_
_entity.id
_entity.type
_entity.pdbx_description
1 polymer ?
#
loop_
_entity_poly.entity_id
_entity_poly.type
_entity_poly.pdbx_seq_one_letter_code
_entity_poly.pdbx_strand_id
1 'polypeptide(L)' 'MGTIGQHPPTRLKCYDLLVLGTPTYEWAPSDRMRHYLRDVGDLRNRPVVLIVSAMGAPQHAVESMERLVSALNGR' A
#
# COMPACT_ATOMS: atom_id res chain seq x y z
N MET A 1 -18.04 13.77 -19.42
CA MET A 1 -18.04 12.31 -19.17
C MET A 1 -16.59 11.85 -19.28
N GLY A 2 -15.86 11.82 -18.16
CA GLY A 2 -14.44 11.46 -18.16
C GLY A 2 -14.30 9.95 -18.03
N THR A 3 -13.72 9.29 -19.02
CA THR A 3 -13.37 7.86 -18.96
C THR A 3 -12.48 7.62 -17.75
N ILE A 4 -12.94 6.73 -16.86
CA ILE A 4 -12.14 6.18 -15.76
C ILE A 4 -10.91 5.56 -16.40
N GLY A 5 -9.77 6.25 -16.28
CA GLY A 5 -8.50 5.73 -16.75
C GLY A 5 -8.24 4.43 -16.03
N GLN A 6 -8.29 3.32 -16.76
CA GLN A 6 -7.77 2.05 -16.28
C GLN A 6 -6.33 2.33 -15.85
N HIS A 7 -6.06 2.33 -14.54
CA HIS A 7 -4.68 2.30 -14.09
C HIS A 7 -4.09 1.02 -14.69
N PRO A 8 -3.10 1.10 -15.60
CA PRO A 8 -2.48 -0.10 -16.10
C PRO A 8 -1.98 -0.88 -14.87
N PRO A 9 -2.26 -2.19 -14.77
CA PRO A 9 -1.83 -2.95 -13.61
C PRO A 9 -0.33 -2.74 -13.45
N THR A 10 0.07 -2.15 -12.32
CA THR A 10 1.47 -1.84 -12.06
C THR A 10 2.26 -3.11 -12.26
N ARG A 11 3.14 -3.14 -13.28
CA ARG A 11 3.94 -4.32 -13.59
C ARG A 11 5.00 -4.47 -12.53
N LEU A 12 4.60 -5.02 -11.39
CA LEU A 12 5.47 -5.19 -10.24
C LEU A 12 6.75 -5.89 -10.70
N LYS A 13 6.69 -6.96 -11.50
CA LYS A 13 7.85 -7.75 -11.98
C LYS A 13 9.11 -6.95 -12.35
N CYS A 14 8.98 -5.72 -12.86
CA CYS A 14 10.09 -4.87 -13.26
C CYS A 14 10.80 -4.11 -12.13
N TYR A 15 10.35 -4.22 -10.88
CA TYR A 15 10.91 -3.50 -9.72
C TYR A 15 11.50 -4.44 -8.68
N ASP A 16 12.67 -4.09 -8.15
CA ASP A 16 13.36 -4.82 -7.09
C ASP A 16 12.96 -4.37 -5.67
N LEU A 17 12.42 -3.15 -5.55
CA LEU A 17 11.98 -2.53 -4.30
C LEU A 17 10.65 -1.81 -4.54
N LEU A 18 9.72 -1.92 -3.59
CA LEU A 18 8.48 -1.15 -3.59
C LEU A 18 8.51 -0.11 -2.48
N VAL A 19 8.22 1.15 -2.82
CA VAL A 19 8.05 2.22 -1.84
C VAL A 19 6.58 2.62 -1.83
N LEU A 20 5.92 2.46 -0.69
CA LEU A 20 4.49 2.72 -0.53
C LEU A 20 4.28 3.92 0.38
N GLY A 21 3.88 5.04 -0.22
CA GLY A 21 3.55 6.27 0.49
C GLY A 21 2.05 6.41 0.71
N THR A 22 1.59 6.61 1.95
CA THR A 22 0.18 6.85 2.24
C THR A 22 -0.01 7.86 3.38
N PRO A 23 -0.94 8.82 3.24
CA PRO A 23 -1.41 9.57 4.38
C PRO A 23 -2.28 8.69 5.27
N THR A 24 -2.38 9.13 6.53
CA THR A 24 -3.23 8.55 7.55
C THR A 24 -4.49 9.40 7.70
N TYR A 25 -5.65 8.74 7.72
CA TYR A 25 -6.94 9.32 8.06
C TYR A 25 -7.59 8.44 9.13
N GLU A 26 -8.17 9.06 10.15
CA GLU A 26 -8.86 8.33 11.23
C GLU A 26 -8.04 7.17 11.81
N TRP A 27 -6.75 7.43 12.10
CA TRP A 27 -5.80 6.46 12.66
C TRP A 27 -5.43 5.28 11.76
N ALA A 28 -5.77 5.36 10.47
CA ALA A 28 -5.52 4.27 9.55
C ALA A 28 -5.08 4.75 8.16
N PRO A 29 -4.45 3.90 7.32
CA PRO A 29 -3.95 4.29 6.01
C PRO A 29 -5.11 4.70 5.09
N SER A 30 -4.89 5.61 4.15
CA SER A 30 -5.90 5.97 3.16
C SER A 30 -6.59 4.75 2.52
N ASP A 31 -7.92 4.80 2.40
CA ASP A 31 -8.68 3.68 1.82
C ASP A 31 -8.25 3.39 0.38
N ARG A 32 -7.88 4.43 -0.36
CA ARG A 32 -7.33 4.30 -1.72
C ARG A 32 -6.09 3.41 -1.75
N MET A 33 -5.17 3.56 -0.79
CA MET A 33 -3.99 2.70 -0.69
C MET A 33 -4.38 1.25 -0.39
N ARG A 34 -5.32 1.04 0.53
CA ARG A 34 -5.79 -0.32 0.86
C ARG A 34 -6.45 -1.01 -0.32
N HIS A 35 -7.29 -0.28 -1.07
CA HIS A 35 -7.91 -0.78 -2.29
C HIS A 35 -6.87 -1.12 -3.36
N TYR A 36 -5.92 -0.20 -3.61
CA TYR A 36 -4.83 -0.44 -4.55
C TYR A 36 -4.03 -1.70 -4.20
N LEU A 37 -3.68 -1.90 -2.93
CA LEU A 37 -2.94 -3.08 -2.49
C LEU A 37 -3.75 -4.39 -2.62
N ARG A 38 -5.07 -4.33 -2.42
CA ARG A 38 -5.95 -5.48 -2.69
C ARG A 38 -6.02 -5.81 -4.18
N ASP A 39 -6.09 -4.79 -5.04
CA ASP A 39 -6.14 -4.97 -6.51
C ASP A 39 -4.81 -5.51 -7.06
N VAL A 40 -3.69 -5.08 -6.47
CA VAL A 40 -2.37 -5.63 -6.75
C VAL A 40 -2.27 -7.10 -6.33
N GLY A 41 -2.84 -7.45 -5.17
CA GLY A 41 -2.76 -8.77 -4.59
C GLY A 41 -1.33 -9.09 -4.14
N ASP A 42 -0.72 -10.10 -4.75
CA ASP A 42 0.58 -10.63 -4.33
C ASP A 42 1.77 -9.68 -4.64
N LEU A 43 2.50 -9.31 -3.59
CA LEU A 43 3.72 -8.50 -3.68
C LEU A 43 4.97 -9.32 -4.01
N ARG A 44 4.85 -10.64 -4.19
CA ARG A 44 5.90 -11.58 -4.62
C ARG A 44 7.13 -11.56 -3.73
N ASN A 45 6.91 -11.52 -2.42
CA ASN A 45 7.95 -11.54 -1.40
C ASN A 45 8.98 -10.40 -1.51
N ARG A 46 8.57 -9.25 -2.03
CA ARG A 46 9.51 -8.16 -2.33
C ARG A 46 9.87 -7.33 -1.11
N PRO A 47 11.06 -6.72 -1.11
CA PRO A 47 11.37 -5.62 -0.20
C PRO A 47 10.35 -4.50 -0.36
N VAL A 48 9.78 -4.05 0.76
CA VAL A 48 8.83 -2.93 0.82
C VAL A 48 9.30 -1.92 1.84
N VAL A 49 9.30 -0.64 1.47
CA VAL A 49 9.49 0.50 2.37
C VAL A 49 8.16 1.23 2.51
N LEU A 50 7.73 1.44 3.75
CA LEU A 50 6.49 2.15 4.07
C LEU A 50 6.81 3.60 4.45
N ILE A 51 6.15 4.55 3.79
CA ILE A 51 6.17 5.97 4.15
C ILE A 51 4.76 6.35 4.58
N VAL A 52 4.53 6.39 5.89
CA VAL A 52 3.22 6.75 6.47
C VAL A 52 3.30 8.16 7.01
N SER A 53 2.55 9.09 6.40
CA SER A 53 2.41 10.44 6.93
C SER A 53 1.19 10.52 7.84
N ALA A 54 1.36 11.05 9.05
CA ALA A 54 0.28 11.25 10.01
C ALA A 54 0.55 12.47 10.88
N MET A 55 -0.51 12.98 11.48
CA MET A 55 -0.43 13.96 12.56
C MET A 55 -0.79 13.24 13.87
N GLY A 56 0.08 13.32 14.89
CA GLY A 56 -0.14 12.67 16.19
C GLY A 56 0.50 11.29 16.28
N ALA A 57 -0.29 10.25 16.57
CA ALA A 57 0.17 8.88 16.84
C ALA A 57 0.01 7.97 15.59
N PRO A 58 1.03 7.83 14.72
CA PRO A 58 0.94 7.02 13.49
C PRO A 58 0.96 5.51 13.71
N GLN A 59 1.25 5.03 14.93
CA GLN A 59 1.61 3.63 15.20
C GLN A 59 0.57 2.65 14.68
N HIS A 60 -0.72 2.91 14.92
CA HIS A 60 -1.80 2.06 14.42
C HIS A 60 -1.86 1.98 12.89
N ALA A 61 -1.61 3.09 12.20
CA ALA A 61 -1.60 3.13 10.74
C ALA A 61 -0.38 2.40 10.17
N VAL A 62 0.78 2.54 10.82
CA VAL A 62 2.01 1.82 10.45
C VAL A 62 1.81 0.32 10.62
N GLU A 63 1.39 -0.13 11.81
CA GLU A 63 1.12 -1.55 12.07
C GLU A 63 0.08 -2.14 11.12
N SER A 64 -0.94 -1.36 10.77
CA SER A 64 -1.96 -1.78 9.80
C SER A 64 -1.36 -1.99 8.41
N MET A 65 -0.48 -1.10 7.95
CA MET A 65 0.24 -1.27 6.68
C MET A 65 1.21 -2.44 6.72
N GLU A 66 1.93 -2.64 7.81
CA GLU A 66 2.85 -3.76 7.97
C GLU A 66 2.11 -5.10 7.90
N ARG A 67 1.00 -5.25 8.65
CA ARG A 67 0.15 -6.46 8.58
C ARG A 67 -0.38 -6.69 7.17
N LEU A 68 -0.82 -5.65 6.48
CA LEU A 68 -1.32 -5.76 5.11
C LEU A 68 -0.22 -6.23 4.15
N VAL A 69 0.97 -5.62 4.21
CA VAL A 69 2.11 -6.00 3.35
C VAL A 69 2.61 -7.41 3.65
N SER A 70 2.68 -7.81 4.92
CA SER A 70 3.08 -9.16 5.31
C SER A 70 2.09 -10.19 4.77
N ALA A 71 0.78 -9.95 4.93
CA ALA A 71 -0.26 -10.82 4.37
C ALA A 71 -0.15 -10.96 2.84
N LEU A 72 0.12 -9.85 2.12
CA LEU A 72 0.28 -9.88 0.66
C LEU A 72 1.62 -10.48 0.20
N ASN A 73 2.58 -10.65 1.09
CA ASN A 73 3.83 -11.38 0.86
C ASN A 73 3.77 -12.83 1.35
N GLY A 74 2.67 -13.26 1.98
CA GLY A 74 2.52 -14.59 2.58
C GLY A 74 3.37 -14.80 3.84
N ARG A 75 3.62 -13.74 4.62
CA ARG A 75 4.42 -13.75 5.85
C ARG A 75 3.62 -13.28 7.06
#